data_AF-A0A524J6Y7-F1
#
_entry.id   AF-A0A524J6Y7-F1
#
_cell.length_a   1.000
_cell.length_b   1.000
_cell.length_c   1.000
_cell.angle_alpha   90.00
_cell.angle_beta   90.00
_cell.angle_gamma   90.00
#
_symmetry.space_group_name_H-M   'P 1'
#
loop_
_entity.id
_entity.type
_entity.pdbx_description
1 polymer ?
#
loop_
_entity_poly.entity_id
_entity_poly.type
_entity_poly.pdbx_seq_one_letter_code
_entity_poly.pdbx_strand_id
1 'polypeptide(L)' 'CTFPADATLADFAHWLYTTYPAMEPLRVRFAINMAYAPLETVLHNGDEIACIPPVGGG' A
#
# COMPACT_ATOMS: atom_id res chain seq x y z
N CYS A 1 -7.06 -7.80 -6.73
CA CYS A 1 -5.87 -8.64 -6.49
C CYS A 1 -6.17 -9.57 -5.33
N THR A 2 -5.51 -10.72 -5.29
CA THR A 2 -5.59 -11.68 -4.18
C THR A 2 -4.17 -12.02 -3.77
N PHE A 3 -3.89 -12.01 -2.47
CA PHE A 3 -2.57 -12.26 -1.92
C PHE A 3 -2.59 -13.52 -1.04
N PRO A 4 -1.45 -14.21 -0.87
CA PRO A 4 -1.32 -15.28 0.12
C PRO A 4 -1.45 -14.75 1.55
N ALA A 5 -1.69 -15.64 2.52
CA ALA A 5 -2.02 -15.27 3.91
C ALA A 5 -0.87 -14.61 4.68
N ASP A 6 0.36 -14.78 4.21
CA ASP A 6 1.58 -14.19 4.76
C ASP A 6 2.07 -12.98 3.96
N ALA A 7 1.26 -12.50 3.00
CA ALA A 7 1.61 -11.35 2.20
C ALA A 7 1.67 -10.08 3.04
N THR A 8 2.63 -9.23 2.68
CA THR A 8 2.88 -7.97 3.33
C THR A 8 2.44 -6.79 2.46
N LEU A 9 2.41 -5.61 3.06
CA LEU A 9 2.16 -4.36 2.34
C LEU A 9 3.25 -4.07 1.29
N ALA A 10 4.47 -4.63 1.44
CA ALA A 10 5.51 -4.61 0.43
C ALA A 10 5.12 -5.41 -0.83
N ASP A 11 4.51 -6.59 -0.66
CA ASP A 11 4.03 -7.42 -1.77
C ASP A 11 2.89 -6.72 -2.51
N PHE A 12 2.00 -6.05 -1.76
CA PHE A 12 0.98 -5.19 -2.35
C PHE A 12 1.59 -4.02 -3.12
N ALA A 13 2.58 -3.32 -2.56
CA ALA A 13 3.24 -2.19 -3.23
C ALA A 13 3.94 -2.65 -4.52
N HIS A 14 4.63 -3.80 -4.49
CA HIS A 14 5.24 -4.40 -5.67
C HIS A 14 4.20 -4.72 -6.75
N TRP A 15 3.08 -5.36 -6.37
CA TRP A 15 1.97 -5.61 -7.28
C TRP A 15 1.38 -4.31 -7.85
N LEU A 16 1.21 -3.29 -7.02
CA LEU A 16 0.65 -2.00 -7.39
C LEU A 16 1.50 -1.32 -8.47
N TYR A 17 2.82 -1.22 -8.27
CA TYR A 17 3.71 -0.59 -9.23
C TYR A 17 3.92 -1.41 -10.50
N THR A 18 3.86 -2.74 -10.41
CA THR A 18 3.88 -3.61 -11.58
C THR A 18 2.61 -3.45 -12.43
N THR A 19 1.45 -3.32 -11.76
CA THR A 19 0.15 -3.18 -12.44
C THR A 19 -0.07 -1.77 -12.95
N TYR A 20 0.43 -0.77 -12.24
CA TYR A 20 0.31 0.66 -12.55
C TYR A 20 1.67 1.35 -12.49
N PRO A 21 2.54 1.19 -13.52
CA PRO A 21 3.89 1.77 -13.52
C PRO A 21 3.91 3.30 -13.34
N ALA A 22 2.85 3.99 -13.75
CA ALA A 22 2.70 5.43 -13.55
C ALA A 22 2.63 5.85 -12.07
N MET A 23 2.35 4.91 -11.14
CA MET A 23 2.33 5.17 -9.71
C MET A 23 3.72 5.10 -9.06
N GLU A 24 4.67 4.38 -9.64
CA GLU A 24 6.04 4.23 -9.10
C GLU A 24 6.74 5.57 -8.79
N PRO A 25 6.67 6.62 -9.65
CA PRO A 25 7.27 7.90 -9.33
C PRO A 25 6.53 8.70 -8.24
N LEU A 26 5.30 8.30 -7.86
CA LEU A 26 4.54 8.97 -6.82
C LEU A 26 5.06 8.54 -5.44
N ARG A 27 5.57 9.49 -4.66
CA ARG A 27 6.00 9.22 -3.28
C ARG A 27 4.81 9.07 -2.34
N VAL A 28 4.17 7.91 -2.34
CA VAL A 28 3.02 7.61 -1.46
C VAL A 28 3.47 6.94 -0.16
N ARG A 29 2.71 7.17 0.91
CA ARG A 29 2.70 6.36 2.14
C ARG A 29 1.47 5.47 2.13
N PHE A 30 1.51 4.36 2.85
CA PHE A 30 0.37 3.45 2.93
C PHE A 30 -0.32 3.55 4.28
N ALA A 31 -1.64 3.38 4.27
CA ALA A 31 -2.44 3.20 5.47
C ALA A 31 -3.32 1.96 5.31
N ILE A 32 -3.49 1.22 6.40
CA ILE A 32 -4.39 0.08 6.54
C ILE A 32 -5.44 0.46 7.57
N ASN A 33 -6.72 0.32 7.24
CA ASN A 33 -7.84 0.59 8.15
C ASN A 33 -7.72 1.96 8.86
N MET A 34 -7.44 3.01 8.06
CA MET A 34 -7.24 4.40 8.49
C MET A 34 -5.99 4.68 9.34
N ALA A 35 -5.08 3.71 9.51
CA ALA A 35 -3.83 3.88 10.24
C ALA A 35 -2.62 3.72 9.31
N TYR A 36 -1.65 4.63 9.39
CA TYR A 36 -0.39 4.48 8.64
C TYR A 36 0.29 3.16 9.02
N ALA A 37 0.72 2.42 8.00
CA ALA A 37 1.32 1.10 8.18
C ALA A 37 2.67 1.03 7.47
N PRO A 38 3.69 0.41 8.10
CA PRO A 38 4.97 0.15 7.44
C PRO A 38 4.84 -1.01 6.43
N LEU A 39 5.79 -1.13 5.51
CA LEU A 39 5.73 -2.10 4.40
C LEU A 39 5.77 -3.56 4.86
N GLU A 40 6.32 -3.82 6.05
CA GLU A 40 6.42 -5.14 6.65
C GLU A 40 5.10 -5.62 7.28
N THR A 41 4.06 -4.78 7.27
CA THR A 41 2.75 -5.13 7.83
C THR A 41 2.12 -6.27 7.03
N VAL A 42 1.78 -7.36 7.72
CA VAL A 42 1.03 -8.48 7.16
C VAL A 42 -0.41 -8.05 6.86
N LEU A 43 -0.86 -8.34 5.65
CA LEU A 43 -2.20 -8.02 5.17
C LEU A 43 -3.18 -9.12 5.56
N HIS A 44 -4.38 -8.72 5.94
CA HIS A 44 -5.48 -9.63 6.24
C HIS A 44 -6.61 -9.43 5.24
N ASN A 45 -7.40 -10.49 5.05
CA ASN A 45 -8.57 -10.40 4.20
C ASN A 45 -9.56 -9.36 4.77
N GLY A 46 -9.98 -8.43 3.92
CA GLY A 46 -10.85 -7.31 4.31
C GLY A 46 -10.12 -6.03 4.70
N ASP A 47 -8.78 -6.00 4.71
CA ASP A 47 -8.04 -4.77 4.96
C ASP A 47 -8.28 -3.73 3.85
N GLU A 48 -8.61 -2.51 4.28
CA GLU A 48 -8.70 -1.36 3.38
C GLU A 48 -7.35 -0.66 3.30
N ILE A 49 -6.75 -0.66 2.11
CA ILE A 49 -5.44 -0.06 1.86
C ILE A 49 -5.61 1.28 1.12
N ALA A 50 -5.05 2.35 1.69
CA ALA A 50 -5.00 3.66 1.07
C ALA A 50 -3.57 4.06 0.67
N CYS A 51 -3.42 4.61 -0.53
CA CYS A 51 -2.19 5.25 -1.00
C CYS A 51 -2.28 6.75 -0.74
N ILE A 52 -1.49 7.25 0.21
CA ILE A 52 -1.52 8.64 0.67
C ILE A 52 -0.37 9.41 0.02
N PRO A 53 -0.63 10.33 -0.93
CA PRO A 53 0.42 11.16 -1.51
C PRO A 53 1.01 12.12 -0.47
N PRO A 54 2.15 12.77 -0.75
CA PRO A 54 2.68 13.80 0.13
C PRO A 54 1.62 14.89 0.29
N VAL A 55 1.14 15.06 1.52
CA VAL A 55 0.20 16.13 1.84
C VAL A 55 0.99 17.44 1.96
N GLY A 56 0.70 18.41 1.10
CA GLY A 56 1.27 19.76 1.17
C GLY A 56 0.54 20.65 2.18
N GLY A 57 0.17 20.09 3.33
CA GLY A 57 -0.76 20.71 4.28
C GLY A 57 -0.35 22.12 4.70
N GLY A 58 -1.15 23.09 4.28
CA GLY A 58 -1.28 24.46 4.75
C GLY A 58 -2.73 24.88 4.56
#